data_AF-A0A165YJD9-F1
#
_entry.id   AF-A0A165YJD9-F1
#
_cell.length_a   1.000
_cell.length_b   1.000
_cell.length_c   1.000
_cell.angle_alpha   90.00
_cell.angle_beta   90.00
_cell.angle_gamma   90.00
#
_symmetry.space_group_name_H-M   'P 1'
#
loop_
_entity.id
_entity.type
_entity.pdbx_description
1 polymer ?
#
loop_
_entity_poly.entity_id
_entity_poly.type
_entity_poly.pdbx_seq_one_letter_code
_entity_poly.pdbx_strand_id
1 'polypeptide(L)'
;MFAKPAHDLLRPLGVWVGVTGTDDDNHSDKENSAPLFSTDTTSTPILTPNSTAIPLPQSPVNVSPPSFDDSASTEESSHEGDEDTLLDMDSNEDAPLGMDFDDFLPNSIEGLEADEQPEAFSKTLIVDGRTYLKSCVVASLGSNRSKKVTMRTLRVRGIALEDFHNSQLNELDPDNMEDGDFMKKGDLVAVLVRSGDRICMAVLEVVGFHFDQEKGTRTIAPLEDLKTLANKIKISGQIVGLSASTMSSSWVWTKNYLALNASPRDNKLTRHQFVIQVPSCLAHPLAPTIAAKSVSDFQLDASCFPTWRLELSELDEVLNALWESLEPNTEKIIGNANLLPKIISPQLPYCNSSKEEHFVIQNLPEGLISTPKLATKGIIPCFLCGVKMELRKMRNHIKHHILHSMRETEDQAEKKLQPVGLNPCGFCGRDGCITQLKIKTRGPGVTITSSCPYHYSGMIYKAAAKC
;
A
#
# COMPACT_ATOMS: atom_id res chain seq x y z
N MET A 1 -17.25 -6.80 22.91
CA MET A 1 -17.04 -8.15 23.51
C MET A 1 -17.24 -8.14 25.02
N PHE A 2 -16.67 -7.18 25.76
CA PHE A 2 -16.83 -7.08 27.22
C PHE A 2 -18.26 -6.83 27.70
N ALA A 3 -19.11 -6.11 26.96
CA ALA A 3 -20.48 -5.78 27.37
C ALA A 3 -21.48 -6.96 27.42
N LYS A 4 -21.06 -8.21 27.12
CA LYS A 4 -21.95 -9.37 27.11
C LYS A 4 -22.12 -9.94 28.53
N PRO A 5 -23.35 -10.20 29.01
CA PRO A 5 -23.57 -10.89 30.28
C PRO A 5 -22.80 -12.22 30.31
N ALA A 6 -22.13 -12.51 31.43
CA ALA A 6 -21.32 -13.72 31.67
C ALA A 6 -19.98 -13.86 30.89
N HIS A 7 -19.42 -12.78 30.33
CA HIS A 7 -18.07 -12.79 29.72
C HIS A 7 -17.05 -11.88 30.42
N ASP A 8 -17.46 -11.08 31.41
CA ASP A 8 -16.56 -10.27 32.24
C ASP A 8 -16.31 -10.99 33.58
N LEU A 9 -15.15 -11.64 33.70
CA LEU A 9 -14.72 -12.36 34.90
C LEU A 9 -14.46 -11.43 36.10
N LEU A 10 -14.39 -10.11 35.89
CA LEU A 10 -14.09 -9.15 36.96
C LEU A 10 -15.36 -8.58 37.61
N ARG A 11 -16.54 -8.67 36.97
CA ARG A 11 -17.79 -8.07 37.47
C ARG A 11 -19.04 -8.89 37.11
N PRO A 12 -19.40 -9.89 37.92
CA PRO A 12 -20.46 -10.86 37.60
C PRO A 12 -21.89 -10.33 37.68
N LEU A 13 -22.13 -9.13 38.23
CA LEU A 13 -23.49 -8.60 38.50
C LEU A 13 -23.97 -7.49 37.54
N GLY A 14 -23.25 -7.24 36.44
CA GLY A 14 -23.86 -6.65 35.23
C GLY A 14 -24.33 -5.20 35.25
N VAL A 15 -23.92 -4.36 36.22
CA VAL A 15 -24.23 -2.92 36.19
C VAL A 15 -23.12 -2.16 35.45
N TRP A 16 -23.39 -1.82 34.19
CA TRP A 16 -22.49 -1.09 33.32
C TRP A 16 -22.60 0.42 33.55
N VAL A 17 -21.81 0.99 34.45
CA VAL A 17 -21.73 2.46 34.59
C VAL A 17 -20.78 3.01 33.53
N GLY A 18 -21.30 3.77 32.55
CA GLY A 18 -20.51 4.52 31.57
C GLY A 18 -20.08 3.75 30.30
N VAL A 19 -20.80 2.69 29.89
CA VAL A 19 -20.51 1.96 28.64
C VAL A 19 -21.51 2.27 27.53
N THR A 20 -22.71 2.69 27.88
CA THR A 20 -23.77 3.21 27.00
C THR A 20 -23.87 4.72 27.20
N GLY A 21 -23.99 5.48 26.11
CA GLY A 21 -24.25 6.92 26.21
C GLY A 21 -25.59 7.15 26.90
N THR A 22 -25.62 8.02 27.91
CA THR A 22 -26.86 8.48 28.56
C THR A 22 -27.22 9.88 28.06
N ASP A 23 -28.46 10.33 28.23
CA ASP A 23 -28.86 11.71 27.89
C ASP A 23 -28.02 12.78 28.60
N ASP A 24 -27.38 12.41 29.71
CA ASP A 24 -26.44 13.24 30.46
C ASP A 24 -25.12 13.49 29.71
N ASP A 25 -24.70 12.55 28.84
CA ASP A 25 -23.53 12.72 27.96
C ASP A 25 -23.79 13.78 26.86
N ASN A 26 -25.05 14.05 26.50
CA ASN A 26 -25.41 15.08 25.51
C ASN A 26 -25.35 16.52 26.08
N HIS A 27 -25.14 16.68 27.39
CA HIS A 27 -25.15 17.99 28.04
C HIS A 27 -23.81 18.74 27.97
N SER A 28 -22.68 18.04 27.77
CA SER A 28 -21.35 18.67 27.72
C SER A 28 -21.05 19.44 26.43
N ASP A 29 -21.83 19.23 25.37
CA ASP A 29 -21.60 19.87 24.06
C ASP A 29 -22.43 21.13 23.85
N LYS A 30 -23.27 21.52 24.83
CA LYS A 30 -24.06 22.76 24.83
C LYS A 30 -23.41 23.85 25.69
N GLU A 31 -22.13 24.13 25.50
CA GLU A 31 -21.51 25.32 26.08
C GLU A 31 -21.31 26.41 25.01
N ASN A 32 -22.27 27.35 25.00
CA ASN A 32 -22.25 28.70 24.41
C ASN A 32 -21.18 29.02 23.34
N SER A 33 -21.48 28.73 22.08
CA SER A 33 -20.88 29.41 20.93
C SER A 33 -21.50 30.81 20.77
N ALA A 34 -21.09 31.76 21.62
CA ALA A 34 -21.27 33.18 21.32
C ALA A 34 -20.29 33.57 20.20
N PRO A 35 -20.75 34.10 19.05
CA PRO A 35 -19.85 34.55 18.00
C PRO A 35 -19.24 35.89 18.40
N LEU A 36 -17.98 35.89 18.84
CA LEU A 36 -17.13 37.06 18.74
C LEU A 36 -16.71 37.19 17.27
N PHE A 37 -17.22 38.24 16.62
CA PHE A 37 -16.84 38.87 15.35
C PHE A 37 -18.05 39.11 14.44
N SER A 38 -18.69 40.26 14.64
CA SER A 38 -19.54 40.91 13.64
C SER A 38 -18.63 41.60 12.62
N THR A 39 -18.68 41.17 11.36
CA THR A 39 -18.21 41.96 10.23
C THR A 39 -19.40 42.29 9.32
N ASP A 40 -19.68 43.59 9.23
CA ASP A 40 -20.71 44.19 8.39
C ASP A 40 -20.54 43.75 6.93
N THR A 41 -21.62 43.20 6.36
CA THR A 41 -21.72 42.93 4.93
C THR A 41 -22.73 43.88 4.32
N THR A 42 -22.22 44.95 3.71
CA THR A 42 -23.01 45.85 2.85
C THR A 42 -23.17 45.23 1.47
N SER A 43 -24.41 44.91 1.14
CA SER A 43 -24.89 44.45 -0.17
C SER A 43 -24.96 45.59 -1.20
N THR A 44 -24.58 45.35 -2.46
CA THR A 44 -25.24 45.85 -3.72
C THR A 44 -24.55 45.26 -4.98
N PRO A 45 -25.19 45.29 -6.18
CA PRO A 45 -25.41 44.07 -6.97
C PRO A 45 -24.68 43.99 -8.33
N ILE A 46 -24.70 42.77 -8.88
CA ILE A 46 -24.82 42.31 -10.28
C ILE A 46 -24.43 43.32 -11.39
N LEU A 47 -23.48 42.93 -12.25
CA LEU A 47 -23.52 43.09 -13.72
C LEU A 47 -22.44 42.22 -14.40
N THR A 48 -22.87 41.28 -15.26
CA THR A 48 -22.14 40.79 -16.45
C THR A 48 -22.13 41.91 -17.53
N PRO A 49 -21.28 41.94 -18.60
CA PRO A 49 -20.86 40.79 -19.43
C PRO A 49 -19.46 40.88 -20.15
N ASN A 50 -19.20 39.85 -20.98
CA ASN A 50 -18.45 39.82 -22.25
C ASN A 50 -16.92 39.58 -22.31
N SER A 51 -16.61 38.45 -22.96
CA SER A 51 -15.63 38.21 -24.05
C SER A 51 -14.59 39.29 -24.37
N THR A 52 -13.31 38.91 -24.41
CA THR A 52 -12.43 39.13 -25.58
C THR A 52 -11.24 38.15 -25.54
N ALA A 53 -10.86 37.66 -26.73
CA ALA A 53 -9.74 36.78 -27.02
C ALA A 53 -8.39 37.54 -27.16
N ILE A 54 -7.33 36.78 -27.51
CA ILE A 54 -6.02 37.17 -28.14
C ILE A 54 -4.83 37.26 -27.14
N PRO A 55 -3.56 36.90 -27.47
CA PRO A 55 -2.98 35.76 -28.20
C PRO A 55 -1.75 35.11 -27.49
N LEU A 56 -1.15 34.10 -28.14
CA LEU A 56 0.18 33.53 -27.88
C LEU A 56 1.31 34.58 -27.72
N PRO A 57 2.40 34.20 -27.02
CA PRO A 57 3.71 34.28 -27.68
C PRO A 57 4.64 33.07 -27.44
N GLN A 58 5.17 32.57 -28.56
CA GLN A 58 6.58 32.26 -28.88
C GLN A 58 7.52 31.68 -27.79
N SER A 59 8.08 30.51 -28.11
CA SER A 59 9.37 29.96 -27.64
C SER A 59 10.53 30.95 -27.89
N PRO A 60 11.68 30.88 -27.20
CA PRO A 60 12.69 29.80 -27.32
C PRO A 60 13.36 29.48 -25.95
N VAL A 61 14.20 28.47 -25.74
CA VAL A 61 15.62 28.37 -26.14
C VAL A 61 16.13 27.00 -25.70
N ASN A 62 16.92 26.39 -26.58
CA ASN A 62 17.64 25.14 -26.44
C ASN A 62 18.84 25.32 -25.49
N VAL A 63 18.94 24.56 -24.41
CA VAL A 63 20.14 24.48 -23.58
C VAL A 63 20.53 23.01 -23.40
N SER A 64 21.66 22.66 -24.00
CA SER A 64 22.37 21.39 -23.82
C SER A 64 22.92 21.28 -22.39
N PRO A 65 22.88 20.11 -21.74
CA PRO A 65 23.72 19.85 -20.57
C PRO A 65 25.08 19.25 -20.99
N PRO A 66 26.16 19.56 -20.25
CA PRO A 66 27.49 19.05 -20.52
C PRO A 66 27.68 17.62 -20.01
N SER A 67 28.56 16.93 -20.72
CA SER A 67 29.24 15.69 -20.37
C SER A 67 30.00 15.81 -19.04
N PHE A 68 29.79 14.85 -18.14
CA PHE A 68 30.72 14.55 -17.06
C PHE A 68 31.32 13.17 -17.33
N ASP A 69 32.61 13.19 -17.69
CA ASP A 69 33.52 12.05 -17.62
C ASP A 69 34.24 12.06 -16.26
N ASP A 70 34.57 10.84 -15.84
CA ASP A 70 35.75 10.43 -15.09
C ASP A 70 35.86 10.53 -13.55
N SER A 71 35.89 9.31 -12.98
CA SER A 71 37.04 8.70 -12.27
C SER A 71 37.44 9.18 -10.87
N ALA A 72 37.37 8.25 -9.91
CA ALA A 72 38.36 7.91 -8.87
C ALA A 72 37.67 6.97 -7.85
N SER A 73 37.95 5.66 -7.76
CA SER A 73 39.11 5.00 -7.11
C SER A 73 39.42 5.51 -5.70
N THR A 74 38.97 4.80 -4.67
CA THR A 74 39.58 4.86 -3.34
C THR A 74 39.35 3.56 -2.56
N GLU A 75 40.43 2.77 -2.52
CA GLU A 75 41.02 2.06 -1.37
C GLU A 75 40.16 1.10 -0.52
N GLU A 76 40.47 -0.19 -0.70
CA GLU A 76 40.23 -1.26 0.26
C GLU A 76 41.08 -1.04 1.52
N SER A 77 40.41 -0.93 2.67
CA SER A 77 41.00 -1.04 4.00
C SER A 77 40.49 -2.32 4.64
N SER A 78 41.39 -3.29 4.77
CA SER A 78 41.23 -4.50 5.55
C SER A 78 41.40 -4.18 7.03
N HIS A 79 40.37 -4.44 7.85
CA HIS A 79 40.54 -4.62 9.29
C HIS A 79 39.75 -5.83 9.77
N GLU A 80 40.50 -6.91 10.04
CA GLU A 80 40.09 -8.00 10.92
C GLU A 80 40.29 -7.55 12.38
N GLY A 81 39.35 -7.93 13.24
CA GLY A 81 39.39 -7.68 14.68
C GLY A 81 38.15 -8.25 15.35
N ASP A 82 38.31 -9.46 15.89
CA ASP A 82 37.46 -10.09 16.90
C ASP A 82 37.11 -9.13 18.05
N GLU A 83 35.90 -9.21 18.59
CA GLU A 83 35.69 -9.62 19.99
C GLU A 83 34.20 -9.65 20.36
N ASP A 84 33.81 -10.76 20.98
CA ASP A 84 32.55 -10.98 21.67
C ASP A 84 32.30 -9.91 22.74
N THR A 85 31.12 -9.27 22.74
CA THR A 85 30.63 -8.57 23.93
C THR A 85 29.11 -8.68 24.02
N LEU A 86 28.67 -9.60 24.87
CA LEU A 86 27.30 -9.66 25.41
C LEU A 86 27.08 -8.42 26.28
N LEU A 87 26.14 -7.55 25.88
CA LEU A 87 25.68 -6.44 26.72
C LEU A 87 24.22 -6.68 27.11
N ASP A 88 24.07 -7.00 28.39
CA ASP A 88 22.86 -6.84 29.20
C ASP A 88 22.28 -5.43 28.99
N MET A 89 21.07 -5.35 28.45
CA MET A 89 20.27 -4.13 28.43
C MET A 89 19.15 -4.24 29.45
N ASP A 90 19.49 -3.99 30.71
CA ASP A 90 18.53 -3.64 31.76
C ASP A 90 19.07 -2.42 32.53
N SER A 91 18.89 -1.24 31.94
CA SER A 91 19.18 0.04 32.62
C SER A 91 18.04 1.01 32.35
N ASN A 92 17.01 0.94 33.19
CA ASN A 92 16.07 2.04 33.43
C ASN A 92 16.80 3.17 34.16
N GLU A 93 17.60 3.97 33.44
CA GLU A 93 18.24 5.19 33.95
C GLU A 93 17.41 6.44 33.63
N ASP A 94 16.15 6.49 34.08
CA ASP A 94 15.34 7.72 34.01
C ASP A 94 14.68 8.05 35.37
N ALA A 95 15.27 7.57 36.47
CA ALA A 95 14.95 8.03 37.82
C ALA A 95 16.10 8.91 38.34
N PRO A 96 15.84 10.13 38.82
CA PRO A 96 16.89 10.97 39.40
C PRO A 96 17.54 10.24 40.59
N LEU A 97 18.84 9.99 40.48
CA LEU A 97 19.67 9.38 41.53
C LEU A 97 19.48 10.13 42.86
N GLY A 98 18.84 9.47 43.83
CA GLY A 98 18.75 9.94 45.21
C GLY A 98 17.38 10.41 45.71
N MET A 99 16.28 10.15 45.01
CA MET A 99 14.93 10.25 45.58
C MET A 99 14.36 8.85 45.80
N ASP A 100 14.21 8.43 47.04
CA ASP A 100 13.54 7.17 47.38
C ASP A 100 12.02 7.37 47.34
N PHE A 101 11.26 6.32 47.03
CA PHE A 101 9.79 6.42 46.93
C PHE A 101 9.15 6.82 48.28
N ASP A 102 9.85 6.57 49.38
CA ASP A 102 9.47 6.95 50.74
C ASP A 102 9.64 8.46 51.03
N ASP A 103 10.39 9.22 50.22
CA ASP A 103 10.49 10.69 50.38
C ASP A 103 9.20 11.43 49.98
N PHE A 104 8.28 10.75 49.27
CA PHE A 104 6.98 11.28 48.87
C PHE A 104 5.85 10.92 49.85
N LEU A 105 6.15 10.13 50.87
CA LEU A 105 5.19 9.77 51.91
C LEU A 105 5.43 10.65 53.15
N PRO A 106 4.38 11.23 53.75
CA PRO A 106 4.54 11.99 54.99
C PRO A 106 5.08 11.06 56.09
N ASN A 107 6.21 11.43 56.68
CA ASN A 107 6.94 10.63 57.69
C ASN A 107 6.18 10.40 59.02
N SER A 108 4.98 10.97 59.20
CA SER A 108 4.11 10.67 60.34
C SER A 108 2.63 10.93 60.04
N ILE A 109 1.77 10.09 60.64
CA ILE A 109 0.30 10.23 60.59
C ILE A 109 -0.18 11.50 61.31
N GLU A 110 0.62 12.04 62.23
CA GLU A 110 0.30 13.23 63.04
C GLU A 110 0.40 14.54 62.23
N GLY A 111 1.03 14.52 61.05
CA GLY A 111 1.07 15.65 60.12
C GLY A 111 -0.19 15.82 59.24
N LEU A 112 -1.16 14.90 59.32
CA LEU A 112 -2.40 14.95 58.52
C LEU A 112 -3.55 15.71 59.20
N GLU A 113 -3.47 15.97 60.51
CA GLU A 113 -4.55 16.63 61.28
C GLU A 113 -4.24 18.10 61.64
N ALA A 114 -3.02 18.56 61.40
CA ALA A 114 -2.71 19.98 61.43
C ALA A 114 -3.12 20.59 60.07
N ASP A 115 -4.30 21.22 60.05
CA ASP A 115 -4.87 22.02 58.95
C ASP A 115 -4.02 23.28 58.65
N GLU A 116 -2.69 23.16 58.53
CA GLU A 116 -1.92 24.14 57.78
C GLU A 116 -2.30 23.95 56.31
N GLN A 117 -3.20 24.81 55.81
CA GLN A 117 -3.49 24.87 54.39
C GLN A 117 -2.14 24.94 53.65
N PRO A 118 -1.77 23.92 52.86
CA PRO A 118 -0.51 23.94 52.15
C PRO A 118 -0.47 25.22 51.34
N GLU A 119 0.61 26.00 51.48
CA GLU A 119 0.82 27.25 50.73
C GLU A 119 0.35 27.00 49.30
N ALA A 120 -0.75 27.65 48.92
CA ALA A 120 -1.56 27.24 47.78
C ALA A 120 -0.64 27.02 46.57
N PHE A 121 -0.40 25.74 46.23
CA PHE A 121 0.56 25.37 45.20
C PHE A 121 0.29 26.23 43.97
N SER A 122 1.26 27.07 43.61
CA SER A 122 1.10 28.02 42.51
C SER A 122 0.64 27.24 41.27
N LYS A 123 -0.55 27.57 40.75
CA LYS A 123 -1.14 26.94 39.56
C LYS A 123 -0.35 27.28 38.30
N THR A 124 0.61 28.17 38.41
CA THR A 124 1.41 28.70 37.31
C THR A 124 2.89 28.35 37.47
N LEU A 125 3.57 28.16 36.34
CA LEU A 125 5.01 27.93 36.20
C LEU A 125 5.57 29.08 35.35
N ILE A 126 6.70 29.65 35.72
CA ILE A 126 7.39 30.64 34.88
C ILE A 126 8.45 29.90 34.05
N VAL A 127 8.31 29.93 32.73
CA VAL A 127 9.28 29.38 31.77
C VAL A 127 9.74 30.53 30.88
N ASP A 128 11.05 30.79 30.82
CA ASP A 128 11.65 31.90 30.06
C ASP A 128 11.03 33.28 30.35
N GLY A 129 10.71 33.54 31.62
CA GLY A 129 10.10 34.80 32.05
C GLY A 129 8.62 34.96 31.69
N ARG A 130 7.97 33.93 31.12
CA ARG A 130 6.53 33.91 30.84
C ARG A 130 5.81 32.94 31.77
N THR A 131 4.68 33.38 32.29
CA THR A 131 3.85 32.59 33.22
C THR A 131 2.90 31.69 32.43
N TYR A 132 3.00 30.37 32.61
CA TYR A 132 2.14 29.35 32.03
C TYR A 132 1.33 28.64 33.10
N LEU A 133 0.13 28.15 32.79
CA LEU A 133 -0.58 27.24 33.70
C LEU A 133 0.14 25.88 33.70
N LYS A 134 0.38 25.32 34.89
CA LYS A 134 1.03 24.00 35.02
C LYS A 134 0.30 22.92 34.24
N SER A 135 -1.04 22.96 34.21
CA SER A 135 -1.85 22.01 33.43
C SER A 135 -1.65 22.15 31.91
N CYS A 136 -1.43 23.36 31.38
CA CYS A 136 -1.16 23.57 29.96
C CYS A 136 0.20 22.98 29.55
N VAL A 137 1.21 23.15 30.41
CA VAL A 137 2.54 22.58 30.17
C VAL A 137 2.49 21.06 30.21
N VAL A 138 1.85 20.47 31.24
CA VAL A 138 1.67 19.01 31.33
C VAL A 138 0.87 18.47 30.14
N ALA A 139 -0.19 19.15 29.71
CA ALA A 139 -0.97 18.77 28.53
C ALA A 139 -0.17 18.89 27.22
N SER A 140 0.82 19.79 27.15
CA SER A 140 1.68 19.97 25.98
C SER A 140 2.81 18.93 25.89
N LEU A 141 3.25 18.40 27.04
CA LEU A 141 4.30 17.38 27.13
C LEU A 141 3.76 15.96 26.86
N GLY A 142 2.46 15.74 27.04
CA GLY A 142 1.81 14.48 26.69
C GLY A 142 1.75 14.28 25.18
N SER A 143 2.10 13.07 24.71
CA SER A 143 1.87 12.69 23.31
C SER A 143 0.38 12.87 22.96
N ASN A 144 0.05 13.17 21.71
CA ASN A 144 -1.35 13.37 21.31
C ASN A 144 -2.23 12.13 21.61
N ARG A 145 -1.63 10.94 21.72
CA ARG A 145 -2.27 9.69 22.16
C ARG A 145 -2.53 9.58 23.66
N SER A 146 -1.83 10.33 24.51
CA SER A 146 -2.07 10.33 25.96
C SER A 146 -3.27 11.20 26.35
N LYS A 147 -3.66 12.14 25.48
CA LYS A 147 -4.86 12.97 25.66
C LYS A 147 -6.09 12.11 25.43
N LYS A 148 -6.80 11.77 26.50
CA LYS A 148 -8.08 11.03 26.41
C LYS A 148 -9.24 11.97 26.08
N VAL A 149 -10.28 11.44 25.46
CA VAL A 149 -11.50 12.19 25.17
C VAL A 149 -12.15 12.68 26.48
N THR A 150 -12.76 13.86 26.44
CA THR A 150 -13.51 14.44 27.58
C THR A 150 -14.69 13.55 27.96
N MET A 151 -15.37 12.97 26.97
CA MET A 151 -16.45 11.99 27.12
C MET A 151 -16.01 10.77 27.93
N ARG A 152 -16.68 10.53 29.06
CA ARG A 152 -16.35 9.45 30.01
C ARG A 152 -16.43 8.08 29.35
N THR A 153 -17.45 7.84 28.54
CA THR A 153 -17.69 6.56 27.87
C THR A 153 -16.58 6.21 26.88
N LEU A 154 -16.14 7.18 26.07
CA LEU A 154 -15.04 7.02 25.11
C LEU A 154 -13.68 6.92 25.82
N ARG A 155 -13.49 7.67 26.90
CA ARG A 155 -12.30 7.58 27.76
C ARG A 155 -12.15 6.20 28.39
N VAL A 156 -13.24 5.62 28.91
CA VAL A 156 -13.25 4.27 29.51
C VAL A 156 -12.94 3.20 28.45
N ARG A 157 -13.32 3.44 27.18
CA ARG A 157 -12.93 2.59 26.04
C ARG A 157 -11.48 2.80 25.58
N GLY A 158 -10.74 3.70 26.23
CA GLY A 158 -9.34 3.99 25.92
C GLY A 158 -9.12 4.90 24.73
N ILE A 159 -10.18 5.43 24.10
CA ILE A 159 -10.10 6.28 22.90
C ILE A 159 -9.35 7.57 23.23
N ALA A 160 -8.32 7.89 22.44
CA ALA A 160 -7.61 9.16 22.54
C ALA A 160 -8.35 10.26 21.78
N LEU A 161 -8.12 11.51 22.17
CA LEU A 161 -8.69 12.70 21.54
C LEU A 161 -8.27 12.79 20.06
N GLU A 162 -7.07 12.35 19.73
CA GLU A 162 -6.59 12.22 18.34
C GLU A 162 -7.35 11.14 17.56
N ASP A 163 -7.65 9.99 18.18
CA ASP A 163 -8.47 8.94 17.55
C ASP A 163 -9.89 9.45 17.29
N PHE A 164 -10.43 10.26 18.20
CA PHE A 164 -11.76 10.88 18.06
C PHE A 164 -11.81 11.96 16.98
N HIS A 165 -10.80 12.83 16.88
CA HIS A 165 -10.70 13.80 15.78
C HIS A 165 -10.51 13.11 14.43
N ASN A 166 -9.70 12.05 14.40
CA ASN A 166 -9.53 11.24 13.20
C ASN A 166 -10.80 10.47 12.85
N SER A 167 -11.62 10.05 13.83
CA SER A 167 -12.91 9.42 13.56
C SER A 167 -13.96 10.40 13.05
N GLN A 168 -13.96 11.66 13.52
CA GLN A 168 -14.81 12.72 12.95
C GLN A 168 -14.43 13.07 11.50
N LEU A 169 -13.14 13.05 11.17
CA LEU A 169 -12.69 13.22 9.77
C LEU A 169 -12.97 11.96 8.92
N ASN A 170 -13.13 10.81 9.55
CA ASN A 170 -13.53 9.54 8.93
C ASN A 170 -15.03 9.23 9.10
N GLU A 171 -15.86 10.22 9.43
CA GLU A 171 -17.33 10.15 9.56
C GLU A 171 -18.03 9.95 8.19
N LEU A 172 -17.31 9.34 7.24
CA LEU A 172 -17.82 8.80 5.97
C LEU A 172 -18.14 7.30 6.08
N ASP A 173 -17.94 6.68 7.25
CA ASP A 173 -18.49 5.35 7.49
C ASP A 173 -19.99 5.50 7.75
N PRO A 174 -20.86 5.00 6.86
CA PRO A 174 -22.30 5.17 7.01
C PRO A 174 -22.74 4.47 8.29
N ASP A 175 -23.38 5.21 9.20
CA ASP A 175 -23.98 4.68 10.45
C ASP A 175 -25.02 3.56 10.21
N ASN A 176 -25.35 3.29 8.94
CA ASN A 176 -26.36 2.34 8.50
C ASN A 176 -25.74 1.12 7.79
N MET A 177 -24.89 0.36 8.51
CA MET A 177 -24.26 -0.88 7.99
C MET A 177 -25.12 -2.14 8.13
N GLU A 178 -26.43 -2.01 8.37
CA GLU A 178 -27.24 -3.16 8.79
C GLU A 178 -27.54 -4.17 7.66
N ASP A 179 -27.38 -3.82 6.38
CA ASP A 179 -27.84 -4.68 5.26
C ASP A 179 -26.89 -4.79 4.03
N GLY A 180 -25.61 -4.43 4.14
CA GLY A 180 -24.69 -4.45 3.00
C GLY A 180 -23.46 -5.35 3.18
N ASP A 181 -23.02 -5.95 2.06
CA ASP A 181 -21.69 -6.57 1.97
C ASP A 181 -20.64 -5.47 1.83
N PHE A 182 -19.86 -5.26 2.90
CA PHE A 182 -18.80 -4.27 2.94
C PHE A 182 -17.45 -4.92 3.19
N MET A 183 -16.41 -4.36 2.59
CA MET A 183 -15.03 -4.61 2.95
C MET A 183 -14.53 -3.46 3.83
N LYS A 184 -13.86 -3.78 4.92
CA LYS A 184 -13.38 -2.85 5.93
C LYS A 184 -11.85 -2.87 6.04
N LYS A 185 -11.29 -1.79 6.58
CA LYS A 185 -9.91 -1.73 7.01
C LYS A 185 -9.64 -2.85 8.03
N GLY A 186 -8.56 -3.58 7.84
CA GLY A 186 -8.18 -4.76 8.62
C GLY A 186 -8.64 -6.08 8.00
N ASP A 187 -9.53 -6.05 7.01
CA ASP A 187 -9.90 -7.27 6.28
C ASP A 187 -8.72 -7.77 5.44
N LEU A 188 -8.70 -9.08 5.20
CA LEU A 188 -7.73 -9.72 4.31
C LEU A 188 -8.28 -9.84 2.90
N VAL A 189 -7.42 -9.54 1.93
CA VAL A 189 -7.69 -9.76 0.51
C VAL A 189 -6.52 -10.49 -0.14
N ALA A 190 -6.80 -11.36 -1.10
CA ALA A 190 -5.81 -11.92 -2.00
C ALA A 190 -5.66 -11.02 -3.23
N VAL A 191 -4.43 -10.81 -3.67
CA VAL A 191 -4.09 -10.05 -4.88
C VAL A 191 -3.02 -10.76 -5.68
N LEU A 192 -3.04 -10.62 -7.00
CA LEU A 192 -1.92 -11.03 -7.84
C LEU A 192 -0.84 -9.94 -7.87
N VAL A 193 0.41 -10.35 -7.79
CA VAL A 193 1.58 -9.47 -7.80
C VAL A 193 2.64 -10.01 -8.75
N ARG A 194 3.48 -9.12 -9.28
CA ARG A 194 4.63 -9.51 -10.11
C ARG A 194 5.89 -9.52 -9.26
N SER A 195 6.42 -10.71 -8.99
CA SER A 195 7.73 -10.91 -8.36
C SER A 195 8.72 -11.35 -9.43
N GLY A 196 9.56 -10.43 -9.89
CA GLY A 196 10.48 -10.67 -11.01
C GLY A 196 9.76 -10.98 -12.33
N ASP A 197 10.03 -12.16 -12.88
CA ASP A 197 9.40 -12.69 -14.10
C ASP A 197 8.14 -13.53 -13.81
N ARG A 198 7.82 -13.77 -12.54
CA ARG A 198 6.69 -14.60 -12.09
C ARG A 198 5.49 -13.74 -11.71
N ILE A 199 4.31 -14.36 -11.78
CA ILE A 199 3.08 -13.83 -11.21
C ILE A 199 2.68 -14.78 -10.09
N CYS A 200 2.51 -14.25 -8.88
CA CYS A 200 2.11 -15.02 -7.71
C CYS A 200 1.04 -14.28 -6.92
N MET A 201 0.36 -15.00 -6.04
CA MET A 201 -0.58 -14.42 -5.08
C MET A 201 0.16 -13.85 -3.88
N ALA A 202 -0.29 -12.70 -3.41
CA ALA A 202 0.04 -12.15 -2.10
C ALA A 202 -1.25 -11.96 -1.30
N VAL A 203 -1.18 -12.15 0.01
CA VAL A 203 -2.28 -11.80 0.92
C VAL A 203 -1.99 -10.43 1.51
N LEU A 204 -2.99 -9.57 1.48
CA LEU A 204 -2.91 -8.16 1.79
C LEU A 204 -3.90 -7.83 2.91
N GLU A 205 -3.43 -7.21 3.98
CA GLU A 205 -4.29 -6.57 4.96
C GLU A 205 -4.66 -5.17 4.47
N VAL A 206 -5.96 -4.88 4.41
CA VAL A 206 -6.47 -3.60 3.92
C VAL A 206 -6.20 -2.50 4.94
N VAL A 207 -5.45 -1.47 4.52
CA VAL A 207 -5.19 -0.26 5.31
C VAL A 207 -6.19 0.85 4.98
N GLY A 208 -6.75 0.84 3.76
CA GLY A 208 -7.86 1.71 3.38
C GLY A 208 -8.09 1.80 1.88
N PHE A 209 -9.13 2.53 1.50
CA PHE A 209 -9.65 2.61 0.13
C PHE A 209 -9.46 4.03 -0.44
N HIS A 210 -9.04 4.11 -1.69
CA HIS A 210 -8.84 5.38 -2.39
C HIS A 210 -9.80 5.45 -3.58
N PHE A 211 -10.67 6.45 -3.56
CA PHE A 211 -11.64 6.74 -4.61
C PHE A 211 -11.10 7.89 -5.46
N ASP A 212 -11.04 7.72 -6.79
CA ASP A 212 -10.42 8.72 -7.69
C ASP A 212 -11.07 10.12 -7.61
N GLN A 213 -12.33 10.21 -7.18
CA GLN A 213 -13.09 11.47 -7.07
C GLN A 213 -12.96 12.16 -5.72
N GLU A 214 -12.36 11.49 -4.72
CA GLU A 214 -12.38 11.95 -3.33
C GLU A 214 -10.97 12.21 -2.81
N LYS A 215 -10.83 13.28 -2.03
CA LYS A 215 -9.59 13.59 -1.34
C LYS A 215 -9.62 12.90 0.02
N GLY A 216 -9.04 11.69 0.09
CA GLY A 216 -8.94 10.98 1.36
C GLY A 216 -8.76 9.48 1.17
N THR A 217 -8.57 8.80 2.29
CA THR A 217 -8.59 7.34 2.37
C THR A 217 -9.82 6.96 3.19
N ARG A 218 -10.74 6.18 2.61
CA ARG A 218 -11.88 5.62 3.35
C ARG A 218 -11.47 4.36 4.11
N THR A 219 -12.17 4.08 5.21
CA THR A 219 -11.99 2.87 6.02
C THR A 219 -12.86 1.71 5.55
N ILE A 220 -13.91 1.97 4.77
CA ILE A 220 -14.88 0.97 4.30
C ILE A 220 -15.22 1.22 2.83
N ALA A 221 -15.51 0.14 2.10
CA ALA A 221 -16.02 0.19 0.73
C ALA A 221 -17.10 -0.89 0.50
N PRO A 222 -18.21 -0.59 -0.20
CA PRO A 222 -19.19 -1.58 -0.62
C PRO A 222 -18.57 -2.60 -1.59
N LEU A 223 -18.86 -3.89 -1.40
CA LEU A 223 -18.23 -4.95 -2.20
C LEU A 223 -18.60 -4.84 -3.70
N GLU A 224 -19.80 -4.39 -4.03
CA GLU A 224 -20.24 -4.17 -5.41
C GLU A 224 -19.46 -3.06 -6.13
N ASP A 225 -19.03 -2.04 -5.39
CA ASP A 225 -18.22 -0.97 -5.95
C ASP A 225 -16.81 -1.45 -6.30
N LEU A 226 -16.28 -2.41 -5.53
CA LEU A 226 -14.93 -2.97 -5.71
C LEU A 226 -14.83 -3.90 -6.93
N LYS A 227 -15.93 -4.56 -7.32
CA LYS A 227 -15.97 -5.44 -8.52
C LYS A 227 -15.96 -4.64 -9.82
N THR A 228 -16.43 -3.39 -9.79
CA THR A 228 -16.66 -2.60 -11.00
C THR A 228 -15.41 -1.83 -11.44
N LEU A 229 -14.81 -2.22 -12.57
CA LEU A 229 -13.62 -1.56 -13.15
C LEU A 229 -13.81 -0.05 -13.39
N ALA A 230 -15.05 0.40 -13.64
CA ALA A 230 -15.37 1.80 -13.92
C ALA A 230 -15.14 2.72 -12.71
N ASN A 231 -15.21 2.20 -11.48
CA ASN A 231 -15.15 3.00 -10.26
C ASN A 231 -13.72 3.47 -9.92
N LYS A 232 -12.70 2.86 -10.56
CA LYS A 232 -11.28 3.18 -10.37
C LYS A 232 -10.83 3.23 -8.89
N ILE A 233 -11.47 2.42 -8.05
CA ILE A 233 -11.12 2.35 -6.63
C ILE A 233 -9.82 1.58 -6.48
N LYS A 234 -8.91 2.09 -5.65
CA LYS A 234 -7.66 1.42 -5.29
C LYS A 234 -7.67 1.03 -3.82
N ILE A 235 -7.30 -0.20 -3.54
CA ILE A 235 -7.08 -0.72 -2.19
C ILE A 235 -5.63 -0.45 -1.83
N SER A 236 -5.41 0.19 -0.68
CA SER A 236 -4.09 0.29 -0.06
C SER A 236 -3.97 -0.73 1.05
N GLY A 237 -2.88 -1.47 1.08
CA GLY A 237 -2.70 -2.50 2.10
C GLY A 237 -1.26 -2.93 2.30
N GLN A 238 -1.04 -3.75 3.32
CA GLN A 238 0.26 -4.30 3.69
C GLN A 238 0.28 -5.80 3.46
N ILE A 239 1.33 -6.32 2.81
CA ILE A 239 1.40 -7.75 2.52
C ILE A 239 1.74 -8.49 3.82
N VAL A 240 0.89 -9.46 4.17
CA VAL A 240 1.08 -10.27 5.37
C VAL A 240 2.05 -11.42 5.11
N GLY A 241 2.92 -11.72 6.07
CA GLY A 241 3.83 -12.85 5.99
C GLY A 241 3.14 -14.14 6.39
N LEU A 242 3.02 -15.08 5.46
CA LEU A 242 2.40 -16.37 5.72
C LEU A 242 3.45 -17.47 5.86
N SER A 243 3.18 -18.41 6.76
CA SER A 243 3.94 -19.65 6.91
C SER A 243 3.01 -20.86 6.80
N ALA A 244 3.41 -21.86 6.03
CA ALA A 244 2.67 -23.11 5.95
C ALA A 244 2.69 -23.83 7.31
N SER A 245 1.52 -24.29 7.76
CA SER A 245 1.41 -25.13 8.95
C SER A 245 1.97 -26.52 8.66
N THR A 246 2.83 -27.04 9.53
CA THR A 246 3.38 -28.40 9.39
C THR A 246 2.35 -29.49 9.65
N MET A 247 1.32 -29.17 10.43
CA MET A 247 0.30 -30.13 10.90
C MET A 247 -0.97 -30.12 10.06
N SER A 248 -1.16 -29.10 9.21
CA SER A 248 -2.41 -28.92 8.46
C SER A 248 -2.17 -28.27 7.11
N SER A 249 -3.04 -28.54 6.15
CA SER A 249 -3.09 -27.88 4.84
C SER A 249 -3.61 -26.44 4.95
N SER A 250 -2.95 -25.64 5.80
CA SER A 250 -3.32 -24.25 6.04
C SER A 250 -2.10 -23.37 6.19
N TRP A 251 -2.31 -22.09 5.93
CA TRP A 251 -1.32 -21.04 6.07
C TRP A 251 -1.70 -20.14 7.23
N VAL A 252 -0.70 -19.79 8.04
CA VAL A 252 -0.90 -19.01 9.25
C VAL A 252 -0.14 -17.70 9.11
N TRP A 253 -0.76 -16.59 9.51
CA TRP A 253 -0.09 -15.31 9.54
C TRP A 253 0.98 -15.29 10.64
N THR A 254 2.21 -14.95 10.22
CA THR A 254 3.41 -14.83 11.08
C THR A 254 3.42 -13.58 11.95
N LYS A 255 2.38 -12.72 11.85
CA LYS A 255 2.28 -11.38 12.48
C LYS A 255 3.32 -10.37 12.00
N ASN A 256 4.04 -10.71 10.93
CA ASN A 256 4.96 -9.81 10.26
C ASN A 256 4.35 -9.34 8.94
N TYR A 257 4.72 -8.13 8.53
CA TYR A 257 4.45 -7.61 7.20
C TYR A 257 5.71 -7.70 6.35
N LEU A 258 5.52 -7.97 5.07
CA LEU A 258 6.62 -8.05 4.12
C LEU A 258 7.10 -6.64 3.76
N ALA A 259 8.39 -6.41 3.95
CA ALA A 259 9.05 -5.23 3.40
C ALA A 259 9.21 -5.40 1.87
N LEU A 260 8.90 -4.33 1.15
CA LEU A 260 8.85 -4.23 -0.30
C LEU A 260 10.05 -3.44 -0.78
N ASN A 261 10.79 -4.01 -1.74
CA ASN A 261 11.98 -3.39 -2.32
C ASN A 261 13.02 -2.98 -1.28
N ALA A 262 13.06 -3.65 -0.12
CA ALA A 262 14.04 -3.37 0.91
C ALA A 262 15.42 -3.78 0.41
N SER A 263 16.27 -2.79 0.13
CA SER A 263 17.69 -3.04 -0.06
C SER A 263 18.30 -3.31 1.32
N PRO A 264 19.22 -4.28 1.46
CA PRO A 264 19.93 -4.50 2.72
C PRO A 264 20.74 -3.28 3.18
N ARG A 265 20.92 -2.28 2.31
CA ARG A 265 21.62 -1.02 2.60
C ARG A 265 20.72 0.09 3.16
N ASP A 266 19.40 -0.11 3.16
CA ASP A 266 18.46 0.92 3.63
C ASP A 266 18.32 0.86 5.15
N ASN A 267 19.08 1.70 5.86
CA ASN A 267 19.05 1.76 7.33
C ASN A 267 17.74 2.30 7.92
N LYS A 268 16.84 2.86 7.09
CA LYS A 268 15.57 3.43 7.54
C LYS A 268 14.42 2.85 6.73
N LEU A 269 13.62 2.04 7.40
CA LEU A 269 12.39 1.51 6.86
C LEU A 269 11.33 2.61 6.78
N THR A 270 10.79 2.86 5.58
CA THR A 270 9.75 3.86 5.34
C THR A 270 8.39 3.20 5.15
N ARG A 271 7.29 3.91 5.46
CA ARG A 271 5.92 3.41 5.25
C ARG A 271 5.66 2.94 3.82
N HIS A 272 6.27 3.59 2.83
CA HIS A 272 6.14 3.23 1.42
C HIS A 272 6.74 1.85 1.08
N GLN A 273 7.65 1.34 1.92
CA GLN A 273 8.18 -0.02 1.78
C GLN A 273 7.25 -1.08 2.35
N PHE A 274 6.10 -0.74 2.95
CA PHE A 274 5.16 -1.74 3.45
C PHE A 274 3.78 -1.64 2.82
N VAL A 275 3.43 -0.50 2.22
CA VAL A 275 2.10 -0.26 1.66
C VAL A 275 2.14 -0.30 0.14
N ILE A 276 1.38 -1.22 -0.46
CA ILE A 276 1.09 -1.20 -1.90
C ILE A 276 -0.31 -0.65 -2.16
N GLN A 277 -0.53 -0.22 -3.40
CA GLN A 277 -1.85 0.10 -3.94
C GLN A 277 -2.17 -0.84 -5.09
N VAL A 278 -3.36 -1.45 -5.04
CA VAL A 278 -3.84 -2.38 -6.06
C VAL A 278 -5.23 -1.93 -6.51
N PRO A 279 -5.58 -1.98 -7.80
CA PRO A 279 -6.96 -1.79 -8.24
C PRO A 279 -7.88 -2.78 -7.53
N SER A 280 -9.00 -2.28 -6.99
CA SER A 280 -9.98 -3.08 -6.25
C SER A 280 -10.52 -4.27 -7.03
N CYS A 281 -10.72 -4.11 -8.33
CA CYS A 281 -11.21 -5.18 -9.21
C CYS A 281 -10.22 -6.35 -9.39
N LEU A 282 -8.98 -6.21 -8.89
CA LEU A 282 -7.95 -7.26 -8.90
C LEU A 282 -7.68 -7.83 -7.49
N ALA A 283 -8.55 -7.52 -6.53
CA ALA A 283 -8.48 -8.02 -5.17
C ALA A 283 -9.69 -8.90 -4.88
N HIS A 284 -9.44 -10.03 -4.23
CA HIS A 284 -10.48 -10.96 -3.81
C HIS A 284 -10.55 -10.99 -2.28
N PRO A 285 -11.70 -10.70 -1.65
CA PRO A 285 -11.85 -10.84 -0.20
C PRO A 285 -11.55 -12.26 0.27
N LEU A 286 -10.92 -12.40 1.43
CA LEU A 286 -10.68 -13.69 2.08
C LEU A 286 -11.49 -13.78 3.37
N ALA A 287 -11.89 -14.99 3.76
CA ALA A 287 -12.60 -15.25 5.01
C ALA A 287 -11.70 -16.04 5.98
N PRO A 288 -10.66 -15.41 6.58
CA PRO A 288 -9.75 -16.12 7.46
C PRO A 288 -10.46 -16.66 8.70
N THR A 289 -10.04 -17.84 9.14
CA THR A 289 -10.43 -18.38 10.45
C THR A 289 -9.44 -17.92 11.52
N ILE A 290 -9.91 -17.75 12.76
CA ILE A 290 -9.03 -17.42 13.88
C ILE A 290 -8.44 -18.73 14.42
N ALA A 291 -7.12 -18.88 14.30
CA ALA A 291 -6.39 -19.95 14.97
C ALA A 291 -5.89 -19.46 16.33
N ALA A 292 -6.48 -19.98 17.39
CA ALA A 292 -5.87 -19.96 18.71
C ALA A 292 -4.95 -21.17 18.82
N LYS A 293 -3.66 -20.96 19.15
CA LYS A 293 -2.81 -22.09 19.56
C LYS A 293 -3.38 -22.65 20.86
N SER A 294 -3.52 -23.97 20.94
CA SER A 294 -3.83 -24.65 22.19
C SER A 294 -2.77 -24.28 23.20
N VAL A 295 -3.16 -23.65 24.31
CA VAL A 295 -2.26 -23.27 25.40
C VAL A 295 -1.89 -24.53 26.15
N SER A 296 -0.92 -25.30 25.65
CA SER A 296 -0.30 -26.36 26.41
C SER A 296 0.73 -25.75 27.37
N ASP A 297 0.29 -25.54 28.60
CA ASP A 297 1.04 -25.39 29.86
C ASP A 297 2.28 -24.46 29.86
N PHE A 298 2.02 -23.23 30.34
CA PHE A 298 2.87 -22.34 31.16
C PHE A 298 4.05 -21.55 30.58
N GLN A 299 4.31 -21.54 29.26
CA GLN A 299 5.17 -20.52 28.66
C GLN A 299 4.37 -19.62 27.70
N LEU A 300 4.00 -18.43 28.20
CA LEU A 300 3.41 -17.35 27.43
C LEU A 300 4.45 -16.76 26.47
N ASP A 301 4.74 -17.48 25.40
CA ASP A 301 5.49 -16.93 24.28
C ASP A 301 4.57 -16.03 23.44
N ALA A 302 5.11 -14.95 22.86
CA ALA A 302 4.35 -14.01 22.00
C ALA A 302 3.71 -14.72 20.78
N SER A 303 4.13 -15.95 20.50
CA SER A 303 3.54 -16.83 19.50
C SER A 303 2.16 -17.40 19.90
N CYS A 304 1.67 -17.19 21.13
CA CYS A 304 0.38 -17.69 21.62
C CYS A 304 -0.85 -16.81 21.30
N PHE A 305 -0.68 -15.55 20.87
CA PHE A 305 -1.86 -14.74 20.54
C PHE A 305 -2.60 -15.29 19.31
N PRO A 306 -3.94 -15.26 19.31
CA PRO A 306 -4.75 -15.66 18.17
C PRO A 306 -4.28 -14.95 16.90
N THR A 307 -4.23 -15.68 15.81
CA THR A 307 -3.78 -15.17 14.51
C THR A 307 -4.69 -15.71 13.41
N TRP A 308 -4.57 -15.15 12.21
CA TRP A 308 -5.33 -15.59 11.04
C TRP A 308 -4.79 -16.90 10.48
N ARG A 309 -5.72 -17.77 10.09
CA ARG A 309 -5.49 -19.04 9.43
C ARG A 309 -6.32 -19.09 8.16
N LEU A 310 -5.67 -19.44 7.06
CA LEU A 310 -6.23 -19.55 5.72
C LEU A 310 -6.08 -20.99 5.25
N GLU A 311 -7.15 -21.58 4.71
CA GLU A 311 -7.08 -22.94 4.18
C GLU A 311 -6.37 -22.95 2.82
N LEU A 312 -5.56 -23.98 2.54
CA LEU A 312 -4.86 -24.09 1.27
C LEU A 312 -5.83 -24.21 0.08
N SER A 313 -6.90 -25.00 0.25
CA SER A 313 -7.96 -25.19 -0.76
C SER A 313 -8.61 -23.86 -1.17
N GLU A 314 -9.02 -23.05 -0.19
CA GLU A 314 -9.59 -21.71 -0.40
C GLU A 314 -8.59 -20.80 -1.14
N LEU A 315 -7.33 -20.80 -0.74
CA LEU A 315 -6.29 -19.98 -1.39
C LEU A 315 -6.03 -20.42 -2.84
N ASP A 316 -6.05 -21.71 -3.15
CA ASP A 316 -5.90 -22.22 -4.52
C ASP A 316 -7.12 -21.89 -5.39
N GLU A 317 -8.34 -21.96 -4.84
CA GLU A 317 -9.56 -21.53 -5.53
C GLU A 317 -9.52 -20.04 -5.84
N VAL A 318 -9.13 -19.21 -4.85
CA VAL A 318 -9.01 -17.76 -5.01
C VAL A 318 -7.89 -17.41 -6.00
N LEU A 319 -6.78 -18.13 -6.02
CA LEU A 319 -5.72 -17.96 -7.00
C LEU A 319 -6.23 -18.16 -8.43
N ASN A 320 -6.97 -19.23 -8.66
CA ASN A 320 -7.57 -19.52 -9.96
C ASN A 320 -8.59 -18.44 -10.36
N ALA A 321 -9.45 -18.01 -9.43
CA ALA A 321 -10.42 -16.95 -9.68
C ALA A 321 -9.73 -15.61 -10.03
N LEU A 322 -8.67 -15.24 -9.30
CA LEU A 322 -7.88 -14.06 -9.57
C LEU A 322 -7.18 -14.14 -10.93
N TRP A 323 -6.67 -15.31 -11.33
CA TRP A 323 -6.06 -15.51 -12.63
C TRP A 323 -7.06 -15.33 -13.78
N GLU A 324 -8.23 -15.97 -13.66
CA GLU A 324 -9.30 -15.82 -14.66
C GLU A 324 -9.81 -14.38 -14.76
N SER A 325 -9.79 -13.61 -13.66
CA SER A 325 -10.17 -12.18 -13.68
C SER A 325 -9.25 -11.31 -14.55
N LEU A 326 -8.02 -11.77 -14.83
CA LEU A 326 -7.11 -11.09 -15.75
C LEU A 326 -7.45 -11.35 -17.23
N GLU A 327 -8.43 -12.22 -17.51
CA GLU A 327 -8.83 -12.66 -18.84
C GLU A 327 -7.64 -13.25 -19.65
N PRO A 328 -6.99 -14.34 -19.16
CA PRO A 328 -5.72 -14.85 -19.70
C PRO A 328 -5.80 -15.32 -21.16
N ASN A 329 -6.99 -15.69 -21.61
CA ASN A 329 -7.27 -16.14 -22.97
C ASN A 329 -7.57 -15.00 -23.94
N THR A 330 -7.52 -13.75 -23.49
CA THR A 330 -7.83 -12.57 -24.32
C THR A 330 -6.60 -11.68 -24.53
N GLU A 331 -6.64 -10.83 -25.55
CA GLU A 331 -5.57 -9.85 -25.79
C GLU A 331 -5.46 -8.79 -24.67
N LYS A 332 -6.48 -8.66 -23.81
CA LYS A 332 -6.47 -7.71 -22.69
C LYS A 332 -5.53 -8.12 -21.57
N ILE A 333 -5.10 -9.39 -21.52
CA ILE A 333 -4.23 -9.92 -20.48
C ILE A 333 -2.97 -9.08 -20.25
N ILE A 334 -2.36 -8.54 -21.33
CA ILE A 334 -1.18 -7.68 -21.19
C ILE A 334 -1.55 -6.37 -20.48
N GLY A 335 -2.70 -5.79 -20.80
CA GLY A 335 -3.19 -4.59 -20.13
C GLY A 335 -3.42 -4.83 -18.65
N ASN A 336 -4.15 -5.90 -18.34
CA ASN A 336 -4.53 -6.28 -16.98
C ASN A 336 -3.30 -6.67 -16.15
N ALA A 337 -2.40 -7.49 -16.69
CA ALA A 337 -1.15 -7.88 -16.02
C ALA A 337 -0.19 -6.71 -15.77
N ASN A 338 -0.33 -5.60 -16.50
CA ASN A 338 0.43 -4.37 -16.23
C ASN A 338 -0.16 -3.52 -15.09
N LEU A 339 -1.39 -3.79 -14.68
CA LEU A 339 -2.00 -3.17 -13.50
C LEU A 339 -1.50 -3.82 -12.20
N LEU A 340 -0.96 -5.04 -12.29
CA LEU A 340 -0.41 -5.75 -11.13
C LEU A 340 0.79 -5.00 -10.55
N PRO A 341 0.86 -4.85 -9.21
CA PRO A 341 2.00 -4.24 -8.56
C PRO A 341 3.26 -5.09 -8.79
N LYS A 342 4.38 -4.41 -9.05
CA LYS A 342 5.70 -5.05 -9.12
C LYS A 342 6.33 -5.00 -7.74
N ILE A 343 6.70 -6.16 -7.23
CA ILE A 343 7.20 -6.32 -5.87
C ILE A 343 8.51 -7.08 -5.93
N ILE A 344 9.53 -6.53 -5.29
CA ILE A 344 10.80 -7.23 -5.06
C ILE A 344 10.84 -7.55 -3.58
N SER A 345 10.62 -8.81 -3.23
CA SER A 345 10.73 -9.29 -1.85
C SER A 345 11.27 -10.72 -1.86
N PRO A 346 12.28 -11.04 -1.03
CA PRO A 346 12.81 -12.40 -0.94
C PRO A 346 11.82 -13.39 -0.32
N GLN A 347 10.74 -12.90 0.30
CA GLN A 347 9.68 -13.71 0.92
C GLN A 347 8.53 -14.02 -0.05
N LEU A 348 8.61 -13.57 -1.31
CA LEU A 348 7.63 -13.86 -2.36
C LEU A 348 8.31 -14.50 -3.57
N PRO A 349 7.75 -15.59 -4.14
CA PRO A 349 6.50 -16.26 -3.74
C PRO A 349 6.55 -16.89 -2.34
N TYR A 350 5.38 -17.12 -1.74
CA TYR A 350 5.34 -17.80 -0.44
C TYR A 350 5.87 -19.22 -0.58
N CYS A 351 6.66 -19.68 0.39
CA CYS A 351 7.23 -21.02 0.37
C CYS A 351 6.70 -21.87 1.53
N ASN A 352 6.54 -23.17 1.28
CA ASN A 352 6.23 -24.12 2.36
C ASN A 352 7.49 -24.44 3.20
N SER A 353 7.35 -25.30 4.21
CA SER A 353 8.47 -25.74 5.05
C SER A 353 9.59 -26.45 4.28
N SER A 354 9.27 -27.02 3.12
CA SER A 354 10.22 -27.68 2.21
C SER A 354 10.90 -26.71 1.23
N LYS A 355 10.65 -25.40 1.36
CA LYS A 355 11.08 -24.33 0.44
C LYS A 355 10.53 -24.45 -0.98
N GLU A 356 9.46 -25.21 -1.18
CA GLU A 356 8.74 -25.23 -2.44
C GLU A 356 7.87 -23.97 -2.52
N GLU A 357 7.87 -23.32 -3.68
CA GLU A 357 7.06 -22.14 -3.92
C GLU A 357 5.59 -22.52 -4.10
N HIS A 358 4.72 -21.77 -3.45
CA HIS A 358 3.27 -21.88 -3.52
C HIS A 358 2.65 -20.61 -4.08
N PHE A 359 1.42 -20.75 -4.56
CA PHE A 359 0.62 -19.67 -5.12
C PHE A 359 1.24 -18.95 -6.31
N VAL A 360 2.00 -19.68 -7.13
CA VAL A 360 2.60 -19.18 -8.38
C VAL A 360 1.74 -19.63 -9.55
N ILE A 361 1.42 -18.70 -10.46
CA ILE A 361 0.76 -19.04 -11.71
C ILE A 361 1.74 -19.81 -12.58
N GLN A 362 1.45 -21.09 -12.79
CA GLN A 362 2.20 -21.95 -13.69
C GLN A 362 1.82 -21.67 -15.15
N ASN A 363 2.73 -21.94 -16.08
CA ASN A 363 2.49 -21.84 -17.52
C ASN A 363 2.01 -20.44 -17.97
N LEU A 364 2.72 -19.39 -17.54
CA LEU A 364 2.44 -18.04 -18.01
C LEU A 364 2.49 -17.98 -19.55
N PRO A 365 1.48 -17.37 -20.20
CA PRO A 365 1.54 -17.11 -21.63
C PRO A 365 2.85 -16.42 -22.01
N GLU A 366 3.47 -16.81 -23.12
CA GLU A 366 4.73 -16.22 -23.61
C GLU A 366 4.65 -14.68 -23.69
N GLY A 367 3.43 -14.16 -23.88
CA GLY A 367 3.13 -12.74 -23.88
C GLY A 367 3.45 -11.98 -22.59
N LEU A 368 3.39 -12.66 -21.43
CA LEU A 368 3.57 -12.07 -20.10
C LEU A 368 4.98 -12.25 -19.53
N ILE A 369 5.68 -13.28 -20.00
CA ILE A 369 7.08 -13.52 -19.65
C ILE A 369 7.88 -12.33 -20.17
N SER A 370 8.56 -11.62 -19.26
CA SER A 370 9.34 -10.45 -19.63
C SER A 370 10.57 -10.89 -20.41
N THR A 371 10.43 -11.05 -21.73
CA THR A 371 11.59 -11.27 -22.58
C THR A 371 12.47 -10.02 -22.51
N PRO A 372 13.77 -10.15 -22.20
CA PRO A 372 14.67 -9.01 -22.17
C PRO A 372 14.62 -8.31 -23.53
N LYS A 373 14.31 -7.01 -23.50
CA LYS A 373 14.20 -6.22 -24.73
C LYS A 373 15.58 -6.09 -25.35
N LEU A 374 15.67 -6.42 -26.63
CA LEU A 374 16.92 -6.37 -27.37
C LEU A 374 17.39 -4.92 -27.55
N ALA A 375 18.69 -4.70 -27.52
CA ALA A 375 19.27 -3.38 -27.72
C ALA A 375 18.94 -2.86 -29.13
N THR A 376 18.56 -1.58 -29.25
CA THR A 376 18.14 -0.96 -30.51
C THR A 376 19.19 -1.05 -31.63
N LYS A 377 20.48 -1.01 -31.27
CA LYS A 377 21.62 -1.15 -32.18
C LYS A 377 22.11 -2.59 -32.33
N GLY A 378 21.48 -3.55 -31.65
CA GLY A 378 21.83 -4.96 -31.73
C GLY A 378 21.57 -5.50 -33.14
N ILE A 379 22.53 -6.27 -33.66
CA ILE A 379 22.38 -7.00 -34.91
C ILE A 379 21.75 -8.35 -34.59
N ILE A 380 20.57 -8.60 -35.13
CA ILE A 380 19.81 -9.83 -34.88
C ILE A 380 19.33 -10.46 -36.21
N PRO A 381 19.26 -11.79 -36.29
CA PRO A 381 18.75 -12.47 -37.47
C PRO A 381 17.23 -12.36 -37.55
N CYS A 382 16.66 -12.12 -38.73
CA CYS A 382 15.21 -12.18 -38.96
C CYS A 382 14.69 -13.60 -38.76
N PHE A 383 13.57 -13.79 -38.03
CA PHE A 383 12.98 -15.12 -37.84
C PHE A 383 12.45 -15.74 -39.15
N LEU A 384 12.04 -14.93 -40.12
CA LEU A 384 11.45 -15.41 -41.36
C LEU A 384 12.48 -15.84 -42.40
N CYS A 385 13.62 -15.15 -42.49
CA CYS A 385 14.63 -15.43 -43.54
C CYS A 385 16.09 -15.52 -43.06
N GLY A 386 16.35 -15.34 -41.77
CA GLY A 386 17.70 -15.45 -41.17
C GLY A 386 18.64 -14.28 -41.45
N VAL A 387 18.26 -13.30 -42.30
CA VAL A 387 19.09 -12.14 -42.60
C VAL A 387 19.36 -11.34 -41.34
N LYS A 388 20.65 -11.12 -41.04
CA LYS A 388 21.11 -10.36 -39.87
C LYS A 388 21.08 -8.87 -40.17
N MET A 389 20.43 -8.09 -39.31
CA MET A 389 20.43 -6.63 -39.42
C MET A 389 20.18 -5.97 -38.07
N GLU A 390 20.42 -4.66 -38.01
CA GLU A 390 20.11 -3.86 -36.82
C GLU A 390 18.61 -3.90 -36.50
N LEU A 391 18.27 -4.03 -35.22
CA LEU A 391 16.88 -4.12 -34.76
C LEU A 391 15.99 -2.95 -35.26
N ARG A 392 16.54 -1.73 -35.32
CA ARG A 392 15.82 -0.55 -35.86
C ARG A 392 15.39 -0.69 -37.33
N LYS A 393 16.09 -1.52 -38.12
CA LYS A 393 15.78 -1.80 -39.54
C LYS A 393 14.85 -3.01 -39.69
N MET A 394 14.78 -3.86 -38.68
CA MET A 394 14.06 -5.14 -38.71
C MET A 394 12.56 -4.98 -39.00
N ARG A 395 11.91 -3.94 -38.44
CA ARG A 395 10.49 -3.66 -38.74
C ARG A 395 10.23 -3.40 -40.22
N ASN A 396 11.07 -2.59 -40.87
CA ASN A 396 10.92 -2.32 -42.30
C ASN A 396 11.20 -3.57 -43.12
N HIS A 397 12.17 -4.38 -42.71
CA HIS A 397 12.45 -5.66 -43.37
C HIS A 397 11.27 -6.63 -43.26
N ILE A 398 10.69 -6.81 -42.07
CA ILE A 398 9.53 -7.68 -41.85
C ILE A 398 8.29 -7.18 -42.57
N LYS A 399 8.12 -5.85 -42.68
CA LYS A 399 7.05 -5.27 -43.50
C LYS A 399 7.11 -5.77 -44.96
N HIS A 400 8.29 -5.99 -45.53
CA HIS A 400 8.41 -6.54 -46.88
C HIS A 400 7.88 -7.98 -46.92
N HIS A 401 8.31 -8.85 -45.98
CA HIS A 401 7.80 -10.23 -45.88
C HIS A 401 6.28 -10.28 -45.76
N ILE A 402 5.71 -9.47 -44.85
CA ILE A 402 4.26 -9.41 -44.64
C ILE A 402 3.56 -8.93 -45.92
N LEU A 403 4.03 -7.86 -46.57
CA LEU A 403 3.42 -7.34 -47.79
C LEU A 403 3.50 -8.32 -48.96
N HIS A 404 4.62 -9.02 -49.14
CA HIS A 404 4.76 -10.04 -50.19
C HIS A 404 3.81 -11.21 -49.94
N SER A 405 3.73 -11.68 -48.69
CA SER A 405 2.81 -12.74 -48.29
C SER A 405 1.35 -12.35 -48.49
N MET A 406 0.94 -11.14 -48.08
CA MET A 406 -0.43 -10.64 -48.27
C MET A 406 -0.83 -10.46 -49.74
N ARG A 407 0.16 -10.25 -50.63
CA ARG A 407 -0.06 -10.10 -52.07
C ARG A 407 0.13 -11.40 -52.85
N GLU A 408 0.40 -12.50 -52.16
CA GLU A 408 0.70 -13.80 -52.80
C GLU A 408 1.83 -13.71 -53.83
N THR A 409 2.79 -12.83 -53.57
CA THR A 409 3.99 -12.65 -54.43
C THR A 409 5.19 -13.33 -53.80
N GLU A 410 6.10 -13.81 -54.64
CA GLU A 410 7.35 -14.39 -54.17
C GLU A 410 8.21 -13.30 -53.51
N ASP A 411 8.70 -13.60 -52.31
CA ASP A 411 9.65 -12.72 -51.63
C ASP A 411 11.04 -13.05 -52.17
N GLN A 412 11.74 -12.04 -52.67
CA GLN A 412 13.09 -12.21 -53.22
C GLN A 412 14.15 -12.57 -52.17
N ALA A 413 13.78 -12.63 -50.88
CA ALA A 413 14.63 -13.23 -49.86
C ALA A 413 14.85 -14.72 -50.17
N GLU A 414 15.99 -15.04 -50.77
CA GLU A 414 16.39 -16.37 -51.30
C GLU A 414 16.30 -17.55 -50.31
N LYS A 415 16.04 -17.30 -49.02
CA LYS A 415 15.83 -18.33 -48.00
C LYS A 415 14.72 -17.94 -47.03
N LYS A 416 13.49 -18.37 -47.28
CA LYS A 416 12.44 -18.38 -46.25
C LYS A 416 12.68 -19.56 -45.30
N LEU A 417 13.06 -19.24 -44.06
CA LEU A 417 13.18 -20.21 -42.96
C LEU A 417 11.80 -20.55 -42.39
N GLN A 418 10.92 -19.55 -42.30
CA GLN A 418 9.57 -19.71 -41.73
C GLN A 418 8.56 -18.88 -42.55
N PRO A 419 7.30 -19.37 -42.68
CA PRO A 419 6.23 -18.59 -43.28
C PRO A 419 5.82 -17.40 -42.38
N VAL A 420 5.25 -16.37 -42.98
CA VAL A 420 4.59 -15.28 -42.25
C VAL A 420 3.37 -15.86 -41.52
N GLY A 421 3.16 -15.42 -40.28
CA GLY A 421 2.00 -15.84 -39.49
C GLY A 421 0.65 -15.43 -40.11
N LEU A 422 -0.44 -16.07 -39.67
CA LEU A 422 -1.80 -15.74 -40.09
C LEU A 422 -2.24 -14.35 -39.59
N ASN A 423 -1.83 -13.98 -38.37
CA ASN A 423 -2.02 -12.67 -37.75
C ASN A 423 -0.64 -12.11 -37.41
N PRO A 424 0.15 -11.73 -38.44
CA PRO A 424 1.58 -11.55 -38.27
C PRO A 424 1.89 -10.33 -37.42
N CYS A 425 2.74 -10.53 -36.42
CA CYS A 425 3.29 -9.44 -35.63
C CYS A 425 4.06 -8.46 -36.50
N GLY A 426 3.69 -7.18 -36.47
CA GLY A 426 4.41 -6.14 -37.23
C GLY A 426 5.88 -5.92 -36.82
N PHE A 427 6.35 -6.58 -35.75
CA PHE A 427 7.74 -6.53 -35.30
C PHE A 427 8.58 -7.75 -35.65
N CYS A 428 8.01 -8.96 -35.67
CA CYS A 428 8.75 -10.20 -35.88
C CYS A 428 8.20 -11.08 -37.03
N GLY A 429 7.02 -10.75 -37.56
CA GLY A 429 6.35 -11.45 -38.66
C GLY A 429 5.69 -12.78 -38.30
N ARG A 430 5.86 -13.26 -37.05
CA ARG A 430 5.27 -14.49 -36.52
C ARG A 430 3.94 -14.21 -35.80
N ASP A 431 3.17 -15.27 -35.57
CA ASP A 431 1.97 -15.24 -34.72
C ASP A 431 2.31 -15.25 -33.23
N GLY A 432 1.30 -15.03 -32.39
CA GLY A 432 1.39 -15.17 -30.92
C GLY A 432 2.00 -13.98 -30.18
N CYS A 433 2.52 -12.98 -30.89
CA CYS A 433 2.92 -11.73 -30.24
C CYS A 433 1.70 -10.86 -29.99
N ILE A 434 1.59 -10.34 -28.77
CA ILE A 434 0.52 -9.43 -28.39
C ILE A 434 1.09 -8.01 -28.35
N THR A 435 0.34 -7.07 -28.91
CA THR A 435 0.67 -5.64 -28.95
C THR A 435 -0.51 -4.85 -28.45
N GLN A 436 -0.28 -3.93 -27.51
CA GLN A 436 -1.32 -3.07 -26.97
C GLN A 436 -0.91 -1.60 -27.11
N LEU A 437 -1.84 -0.79 -27.62
CA LEU A 437 -1.73 0.66 -27.62
C LEU A 437 -2.20 1.19 -26.27
N LYS A 438 -1.37 1.99 -25.61
CA LYS A 438 -1.72 2.73 -24.40
C LYS A 438 -1.74 4.21 -24.70
N ILE A 439 -2.89 4.82 -24.53
CA ILE A 439 -3.03 6.27 -24.60
C ILE A 439 -2.46 6.82 -23.28
N LYS A 440 -1.52 7.78 -23.36
CA LYS A 440 -0.99 8.42 -22.16
C LYS A 440 -2.12 9.18 -21.47
N THR A 441 -2.28 8.94 -20.17
CA THR A 441 -3.28 9.66 -19.34
C THR A 441 -2.96 11.15 -19.20
N ARG A 442 -1.68 11.53 -19.33
CA ARG A 442 -1.24 12.93 -19.31
C ARG A 442 -0.48 13.26 -20.60
N GLY A 443 -1.10 14.11 -21.42
CA GLY A 443 -0.52 14.67 -22.64
C GLY A 443 -0.78 13.85 -23.92
N PRO A 444 -0.61 14.47 -25.10
CA PRO A 444 -0.81 13.81 -26.38
C PRO A 444 0.31 12.78 -26.61
N GLY A 445 -0.05 11.50 -26.62
CA GLY A 445 0.89 10.46 -26.98
C GLY A 445 0.31 9.07 -26.80
N VAL A 446 0.69 8.18 -27.71
CA VAL A 446 0.41 6.75 -27.63
C VAL A 446 1.73 6.03 -27.38
N THR A 447 1.76 5.18 -26.37
CA THR A 447 2.85 4.22 -26.14
C THR A 447 2.39 2.85 -26.59
N ILE A 448 3.30 2.06 -27.14
CA ILE A 448 3.01 0.66 -27.48
C ILE A 448 3.73 -0.21 -26.47
N THR A 449 2.99 -1.16 -25.90
CA THR A 449 3.55 -2.27 -25.15
C THR A 449 3.40 -3.53 -25.99
N SER A 450 4.47 -4.28 -26.19
CA SER A 450 4.44 -5.53 -26.94
C SER A 450 5.24 -6.60 -26.22
N SER A 451 4.74 -7.84 -26.26
CA SER A 451 5.50 -9.01 -25.82
C SER A 451 6.62 -9.38 -26.78
N CYS A 452 6.57 -8.93 -28.03
CA CYS A 452 7.55 -9.29 -29.04
C CYS A 452 8.99 -8.90 -28.62
N PRO A 453 9.99 -9.80 -28.79
CA PRO A 453 11.39 -9.50 -28.48
C PRO A 453 11.98 -8.42 -29.40
N TYR A 454 11.44 -8.25 -30.60
CA TYR A 454 11.87 -7.23 -31.57
C TYR A 454 11.20 -5.86 -31.34
N HIS A 455 10.34 -5.74 -30.33
CA HIS A 455 9.86 -4.43 -29.90
C HIS A 455 10.97 -3.72 -29.11
N TYR A 456 11.25 -2.46 -29.45
CA TYR A 456 12.21 -1.61 -28.74
C TYR A 456 11.59 -0.25 -28.38
N SER A 457 12.03 0.33 -27.26
CA SER A 457 11.43 1.53 -26.66
C SER A 457 11.60 2.81 -27.49
N GLY A 458 12.61 2.87 -28.36
CA GLY A 458 12.93 4.04 -29.18
C GLY A 458 12.02 4.26 -30.40
N MET A 459 10.95 3.47 -30.57
CA MET A 459 10.08 3.58 -31.74
C MET A 459 9.08 4.74 -31.60
N ILE A 460 8.96 5.57 -32.64
CA ILE A 460 8.08 6.75 -32.66
C ILE A 460 6.77 6.38 -33.37
N TYR A 461 5.65 6.45 -32.65
CA TYR A 461 4.32 6.10 -33.15
C TYR A 461 3.44 7.32 -33.48
N LYS A 462 4.02 8.53 -33.49
CA LYS A 462 3.28 9.78 -33.73
C LYS A 462 2.45 9.79 -35.01
N ALA A 463 2.92 9.13 -36.07
CA ALA A 463 2.20 9.05 -37.34
C ALA A 463 1.02 8.06 -37.28
N ALA A 464 1.20 6.92 -36.61
CA ALA A 464 0.16 5.91 -36.45
C ALA A 464 -0.97 6.39 -35.53
N ALA A 465 -0.66 7.24 -34.55
CA ALA A 465 -1.65 7.80 -33.62
C ALA A 465 -2.56 8.88 -34.22
N LYS A 466 -2.38 9.26 -35.50
CA LYS A 466 -3.22 10.25 -36.20
C LYS A 466 -4.34 9.64 -37.05
N CYS A 467 -4.27 8.34 -37.32
CA CYS A 467 -5.32 7.58 -37.96
C CYS A 467 -6.30 7.08 -36.90
#